data_AF-A0A1G0YZE6-F1
#
_entry.id   AF-A0A1G0YZE6-F1
#
_cell.length_a   1.000
_cell.length_b   1.000
_cell.length_c   1.000
_cell.angle_alpha   90.00
_cell.angle_beta   90.00
_cell.angle_gamma   90.00
#
_symmetry.space_group_name_H-M   'P 1'
#
loop_
_entity.id
_entity.type
_entity.pdbx_description
1 polymer ?
#
loop_
_entity_poly.entity_id
_entity_poly.type
_entity_poly.pdbx_seq_one_letter_code
_entity_poly.pdbx_strand_id
1 'polypeptide(L)'
;MKTALFAISVLIILAGCVSHDDKEITEIRANLEKQNAEISALRIELEKFDTSPENIAELRKEKMLDDAILLVRNCPDKCSNQAIQILGALGGEKAEAVLLDIAKNSTERKYRAALYALKNMKSGKLREIIMEELSKPELDFKKINALTALFRDSSNNIFQKEDIPLMEKLLSGLDKTASGNSGYLRSIFIRMICELDEKKGVELLCKKLSETSIPEEKRKLISGLGQKLSLSVVSWEKITAAVGSPQDNRKALYEIVLRMAASGDWRMTNLIIKLINLTLLPPKLSYYENYVKILSRLKDPKAAKTLLSLCGNSQPYNSCLDNYPGIKKDGSKYVLVDDETMKKLMEKRAEKIEYLNEIDKKKGN
;
A
#
# COMPACT_ATOMS: atom_id res chain seq x y z
N MET A 1 3.22 -3.08 41.52
CA MET A 1 4.67 -3.35 41.32
C MET A 1 5.08 -3.77 39.90
N LYS A 2 4.15 -3.90 38.92
CA LYS A 2 4.46 -4.35 37.54
C LYS A 2 4.48 -3.23 36.47
N THR A 3 4.26 -1.98 36.85
CA THR A 3 4.23 -0.82 35.94
C THR A 3 5.45 0.09 36.04
N ALA A 4 6.38 -0.16 36.98
CA ALA A 4 7.53 0.70 37.23
C ALA A 4 8.75 0.42 36.32
N LEU A 5 8.84 -0.76 35.68
CA LEU A 5 10.02 -1.18 34.92
C LEU A 5 10.12 -0.62 33.49
N PHE A 6 9.04 -0.07 32.93
CA PHE A 6 9.04 0.46 31.55
C PHE A 6 9.52 1.91 31.44
N ALA A 7 9.52 2.67 32.54
CA ALA A 7 10.00 4.05 32.54
C ALA A 7 11.54 4.15 32.67
N ILE A 8 12.19 3.09 33.15
CA ILE A 8 13.60 3.14 33.55
C ILE A 8 14.55 3.04 32.34
N SER A 9 14.19 2.29 31.29
CA SER A 9 15.07 2.09 30.14
C SER A 9 15.14 3.27 29.15
N VAL A 10 14.22 4.24 29.23
CA VAL A 10 14.30 5.49 28.43
C VAL A 10 14.83 6.68 29.26
N LEU A 11 14.69 6.66 30.59
CA LEU A 11 15.25 7.70 31.46
C LEU A 11 16.75 7.54 31.76
N ILE A 12 17.30 6.32 31.72
CA ILE A 12 18.73 6.08 32.01
C ILE A 12 19.68 6.63 30.93
N ILE A 13 19.21 6.90 29.71
CA ILE A 13 20.07 7.48 28.65
C ILE A 13 20.11 9.02 28.72
N LEU A 14 19.20 9.67 29.46
CA LEU A 14 19.07 11.14 29.48
C LEU A 14 19.37 11.84 30.81
N ALA A 15 19.61 11.12 31.90
CA ALA A 15 20.02 11.73 33.16
C ALA A 15 21.37 11.15 33.62
N GLY A 16 22.46 11.80 33.21
CA GLY A 16 23.75 11.67 33.88
C GLY A 16 23.64 12.22 35.29
N CYS A 17 23.28 11.35 36.24
CA CYS A 17 23.47 11.44 37.70
C CYS A 17 22.41 10.57 38.41
N VAL A 18 22.63 9.26 38.58
CA VAL A 18 22.24 8.53 39.82
C VAL A 18 23.06 7.23 39.89
N SER A 19 23.81 7.07 40.98
CA SER A 19 24.42 5.82 41.43
C SER A 19 23.35 4.81 41.91
N HIS A 20 22.58 4.23 40.99
CA HIS A 20 21.70 3.08 41.30
C HIS A 20 22.40 1.79 40.84
N ASP A 21 22.75 0.97 41.83
CA ASP A 21 23.37 -0.36 41.82
C ASP A 21 23.76 -0.96 40.46
N ASP A 22 25.07 -0.97 40.16
CA ASP A 22 25.69 -1.70 39.05
C ASP A 22 25.24 -3.18 38.97
N LYS A 23 24.84 -3.76 40.10
CA LYS A 23 24.30 -5.11 40.20
C LYS A 23 22.95 -5.28 39.51
N GLU A 24 22.03 -4.33 39.67
CA GLU A 24 20.70 -4.38 39.06
C GLU A 24 20.81 -4.21 37.53
N ILE A 25 21.68 -3.31 37.07
CA ILE A 25 21.95 -3.11 35.64
C ILE A 25 22.59 -4.37 35.03
N THR A 26 23.52 -5.02 35.74
CA THR A 26 24.16 -6.26 35.29
C THR A 26 23.16 -7.42 35.19
N GLU A 27 22.26 -7.54 36.16
CA GLU A 27 21.20 -8.56 36.16
C GLU A 27 20.19 -8.33 35.02
N ILE A 28 19.80 -7.07 34.78
CA ILE A 28 18.95 -6.71 33.64
C ILE A 28 19.63 -7.08 32.31
N ARG A 29 20.93 -6.79 32.16
CA ARG A 29 21.68 -7.14 30.95
C ARG A 29 21.77 -8.65 30.74
N ALA A 30 22.11 -9.41 31.77
CA ALA A 30 22.19 -10.86 31.70
C ALA A 30 20.84 -11.49 31.32
N ASN A 31 19.74 -10.98 31.88
CA ASN A 31 18.38 -11.43 31.53
C ASN A 31 18.03 -11.12 30.07
N LEU A 32 18.40 -9.94 29.56
CA LEU A 32 18.20 -9.58 28.15
C LEU A 32 19.02 -10.45 27.20
N GLU A 33 20.28 -10.72 27.54
CA GLU A 33 21.16 -11.59 26.75
C GLU A 33 20.62 -13.02 26.70
N LYS A 34 20.17 -13.56 27.83
CA LYS A 34 19.51 -14.87 27.91
C LYS A 34 18.26 -14.93 27.01
N GLN A 35 17.37 -13.96 27.12
CA GLN A 35 16.15 -13.90 26.29
C GLN A 35 16.46 -13.78 24.80
N ASN A 36 17.50 -13.02 24.44
CA ASN A 36 17.96 -12.91 23.05
C ASN A 36 18.57 -14.23 22.53
N ALA A 37 19.25 -15.00 23.38
CA ALA A 37 19.76 -16.32 23.03
C ALA A 37 18.61 -17.32 22.84
N GLU A 38 17.62 -17.33 23.72
CA GLU A 38 16.43 -18.20 23.66
C GLU A 38 15.63 -17.97 22.36
N ILE A 39 15.34 -16.71 22.02
CA ILE A 39 14.62 -16.40 20.77
C ILE A 39 15.43 -16.75 19.51
N SER A 40 16.76 -16.62 19.57
CA SER A 40 17.65 -16.99 18.46
C SER A 40 17.69 -18.51 18.27
N ALA A 41 17.74 -19.27 19.37
CA ALA A 41 17.68 -20.73 19.34
C ALA A 41 16.36 -21.22 18.73
N LEU A 42 15.21 -20.65 19.15
CA LEU A 42 13.90 -21.01 18.58
C LEU A 42 13.80 -20.73 17.09
N ARG A 43 14.41 -19.66 16.59
CA ARG A 43 14.44 -19.36 15.14
C ARG A 43 15.23 -20.41 14.36
N ILE A 44 16.40 -20.80 14.87
CA ILE A 44 17.22 -21.85 14.27
C ILE A 44 16.46 -23.18 14.27
N GLU A 45 15.71 -23.48 15.33
CA GLU A 45 14.88 -24.68 15.41
C GLU A 45 13.72 -24.63 14.40
N LEU A 46 13.07 -23.48 14.26
CA LEU A 46 12.01 -23.25 13.27
C LEU A 46 12.49 -23.43 11.84
N GLU A 47 13.68 -22.93 11.49
CA GLU A 47 14.27 -23.12 10.16
C GLU A 47 14.56 -24.59 9.84
N LYS A 48 14.82 -25.41 10.86
CA LYS A 48 15.08 -26.85 10.71
C LYS A 48 13.80 -27.70 10.75
N PHE A 49 12.67 -27.10 11.12
CA PHE A 49 11.41 -27.80 11.36
C PHE A 49 10.93 -28.60 10.14
N ASP A 50 10.99 -28.01 8.94
CA ASP A 50 10.54 -28.61 7.66
C ASP A 50 11.32 -29.87 7.22
N THR A 51 12.37 -30.27 7.94
CA THR A 51 13.22 -31.43 7.59
C THR A 51 13.02 -32.66 8.48
N SER A 52 12.07 -32.61 9.43
CA SER A 52 11.88 -33.67 10.43
C SER A 52 10.81 -34.70 10.02
N PRO A 53 10.96 -35.99 10.40
CA PRO A 53 9.89 -36.98 10.26
C PRO A 53 8.61 -36.57 11.02
N GLU A 54 7.43 -36.82 10.44
CA GLU A 54 6.12 -36.33 10.92
C GLU A 54 5.90 -36.52 12.44
N ASN A 55 6.16 -37.71 12.99
CA ASN A 55 5.94 -37.99 14.41
C ASN A 55 6.89 -37.24 15.36
N ILE A 56 8.08 -36.84 14.90
CA ILE A 56 9.04 -36.04 15.67
C ILE A 56 8.72 -34.55 15.52
N ALA A 57 8.15 -34.16 14.37
CA ALA A 57 7.75 -32.80 14.09
C ALA A 57 6.65 -32.33 15.05
N GLU A 58 5.63 -33.14 15.34
CA GLU A 58 4.52 -32.75 16.24
C GLU A 58 5.00 -32.44 17.67
N LEU A 59 5.84 -33.30 18.25
CA LEU A 59 6.40 -33.12 19.60
C LEU A 59 7.32 -31.89 19.68
N ARG A 60 8.16 -31.67 18.65
CA ARG A 60 9.01 -30.49 18.57
C ARG A 60 8.18 -29.21 18.43
N LYS A 61 7.11 -29.25 17.62
CA LYS A 61 6.20 -28.13 17.44
C LYS A 61 5.55 -27.72 18.76
N GLU A 62 5.02 -28.66 19.54
CA GLU A 62 4.39 -28.35 20.84
C GLU A 62 5.39 -27.69 21.80
N LYS A 63 6.62 -28.20 21.88
CA LYS A 63 7.67 -27.59 22.70
C LYS A 63 8.00 -26.16 22.24
N MET A 64 8.18 -25.96 20.93
CA MET A 64 8.45 -24.63 20.37
C MET A 64 7.30 -23.65 20.59
N LEU A 65 6.04 -24.14 20.56
CA LEU A 65 4.86 -23.34 20.89
C LEU A 65 4.91 -22.89 22.35
N ASP A 66 5.20 -23.79 23.28
CA ASP A 66 5.29 -23.45 24.71
C ASP A 66 6.42 -22.45 25.00
N ASP A 67 7.59 -22.67 24.42
CA ASP A 67 8.74 -21.76 24.54
C ASP A 67 8.41 -20.37 23.96
N ALA A 68 7.76 -20.32 22.78
CA ALA A 68 7.33 -19.06 22.18
C ALA A 68 6.28 -18.33 23.05
N ILE A 69 5.28 -19.05 23.60
CA ILE A 69 4.28 -18.46 24.51
C ILE A 69 4.95 -17.86 25.74
N LEU A 70 5.94 -18.57 26.32
CA LEU A 70 6.69 -18.09 27.47
C LEU A 70 7.42 -16.78 27.16
N LEU A 71 8.11 -16.72 26.03
CA LEU A 71 8.82 -15.51 25.58
C LEU A 71 7.85 -14.36 25.29
N VAL A 72 6.68 -14.61 24.69
CA VAL A 72 5.68 -13.55 24.48
C VAL A 72 5.30 -12.84 25.78
N ARG A 73 5.15 -13.60 26.87
CA ARG A 73 4.72 -13.11 28.19
C ARG A 73 5.85 -12.44 28.97
N ASN A 74 7.06 -12.99 28.91
CA ASN A 74 8.15 -12.62 29.82
C ASN A 74 9.21 -11.72 29.19
N CYS A 75 9.24 -11.59 27.86
CA CYS A 75 10.19 -10.73 27.18
C CYS A 75 9.73 -9.27 27.05
N PRO A 76 10.70 -8.34 26.99
CA PRO A 76 10.49 -7.00 26.45
C PRO A 76 9.98 -7.04 25.00
N ASP A 77 9.44 -5.90 24.56
CA ASP A 77 8.78 -5.74 23.26
C ASP A 77 9.52 -6.36 22.07
N LYS A 78 10.84 -6.21 21.98
CA LYS A 78 11.59 -6.74 20.82
C LYS A 78 11.56 -8.27 20.77
N CYS A 79 11.93 -8.94 21.85
CA CYS A 79 11.89 -10.42 21.92
C CYS A 79 10.44 -10.92 21.86
N SER A 80 9.51 -10.28 22.55
CA SER A 80 8.08 -10.66 22.54
C SER A 80 7.47 -10.58 21.13
N ASN A 81 7.78 -9.55 20.34
CA ASN A 81 7.31 -9.45 18.94
C ASN A 81 7.89 -10.55 18.04
N GLN A 82 9.14 -10.95 18.27
CA GLN A 82 9.75 -12.06 17.53
C GLN A 82 9.09 -13.39 17.90
N ALA A 83 8.77 -13.58 19.18
CA ALA A 83 8.03 -14.77 19.64
C ALA A 83 6.62 -14.82 19.03
N ILE A 84 5.92 -13.69 18.93
CA ILE A 84 4.62 -13.59 18.21
C ILE A 84 4.76 -14.01 16.74
N GLN A 85 5.84 -13.62 16.07
CA GLN A 85 6.09 -14.05 14.67
C GLN A 85 6.32 -15.56 14.57
N ILE A 86 7.05 -16.14 15.52
CA ILE A 86 7.26 -17.59 15.60
C ILE A 86 5.93 -18.32 15.81
N LEU A 87 5.06 -17.83 16.70
CA LEU A 87 3.70 -18.37 16.86
C LEU A 87 2.93 -18.36 15.53
N GLY A 88 3.00 -17.27 14.78
CA GLY A 88 2.39 -17.15 13.46
C GLY A 88 2.94 -18.13 12.42
N ALA A 89 4.22 -18.48 12.51
CA ALA A 89 4.86 -19.43 11.61
C ALA A 89 4.55 -20.90 11.97
N LEU A 90 4.52 -21.22 13.26
CA LEU A 90 4.16 -22.55 13.76
C LEU A 90 2.68 -22.85 13.52
N GLY A 91 1.82 -21.86 13.72
CA GLY A 91 0.37 -21.98 13.58
C GLY A 91 -0.26 -23.01 14.50
N GLY A 92 -1.48 -23.45 14.16
CA GLY A 92 -2.28 -24.36 14.98
C GLY A 92 -3.16 -23.63 16.00
N GLU A 93 -4.12 -24.36 16.57
CA GLU A 93 -5.17 -23.81 17.44
C GLU A 93 -4.61 -23.12 18.69
N LYS A 94 -3.57 -23.70 19.31
CA LYS A 94 -2.90 -23.15 20.48
C LYS A 94 -2.21 -21.81 20.20
N ALA A 95 -1.53 -21.70 19.06
CA ALA A 95 -0.93 -20.43 18.62
C ALA A 95 -2.01 -19.40 18.31
N GLU A 96 -3.06 -19.79 17.59
CA GLU A 96 -4.17 -18.91 17.24
C GLU A 96 -4.83 -18.34 18.50
N ALA A 97 -5.17 -19.19 19.48
CA ALA A 97 -5.80 -18.75 20.73
C ALA A 97 -4.95 -17.69 21.47
N VAL A 98 -3.64 -17.88 21.55
CA VAL A 98 -2.72 -16.92 22.16
C VAL A 98 -2.67 -15.62 21.35
N LEU A 99 -2.62 -15.70 20.03
CA LEU A 99 -2.59 -14.52 19.16
C LEU A 99 -3.91 -13.71 19.22
N LEU A 100 -5.05 -14.38 19.34
CA LEU A 100 -6.36 -13.74 19.53
C LEU A 100 -6.40 -12.98 20.86
N ASP A 101 -5.89 -13.56 21.95
CA ASP A 101 -5.80 -12.89 23.25
C ASP A 101 -4.92 -11.63 23.18
N ILE A 102 -3.76 -11.74 22.54
CA ILE A 102 -2.85 -10.59 22.33
C ILE A 102 -3.54 -9.50 21.50
N ALA A 103 -4.23 -9.87 20.42
CA ALA A 103 -4.92 -8.92 19.55
C ALA A 103 -6.07 -8.18 20.25
N LYS A 104 -6.65 -8.74 21.32
CA LYS A 104 -7.70 -8.08 22.11
C LYS A 104 -7.11 -7.18 23.21
N ASN A 105 -6.09 -7.69 23.91
CA ASN A 105 -5.67 -7.14 25.20
C ASN A 105 -4.37 -6.35 25.19
N SER A 106 -3.62 -6.34 24.08
CA SER A 106 -2.27 -5.75 24.05
C SER A 106 -2.20 -4.31 23.50
N THR A 107 -1.04 -3.69 23.76
CA THR A 107 -0.65 -2.38 23.20
C THR A 107 -0.41 -2.45 21.69
N GLU A 108 -0.36 -1.27 21.04
CA GLU A 108 -0.22 -1.10 19.58
C GLU A 108 0.83 -2.04 18.94
N ARG A 109 2.00 -2.22 19.56
CA ARG A 109 3.11 -2.96 18.96
C ARG A 109 2.84 -4.47 18.91
N LYS A 110 2.43 -5.06 20.03
CA LYS A 110 2.09 -6.49 20.12
C LYS A 110 0.78 -6.78 19.39
N TYR A 111 -0.18 -5.85 19.46
CA TYR A 111 -1.41 -5.86 18.65
C TYR A 111 -1.08 -6.02 17.17
N ARG A 112 -0.24 -5.14 16.62
CA ARG A 112 0.18 -5.20 15.22
C ARG A 112 0.81 -6.54 14.89
N ALA A 113 1.78 -6.99 15.70
CA ALA A 113 2.47 -8.26 15.47
C ALA A 113 1.49 -9.45 15.45
N ALA A 114 0.52 -9.47 16.37
CA ALA A 114 -0.46 -10.54 16.46
C ALA A 114 -1.36 -10.60 15.22
N LEU A 115 -1.83 -9.46 14.72
CA LEU A 115 -2.66 -9.44 13.52
C LEU A 115 -1.90 -9.90 12.27
N TYR A 116 -0.61 -9.58 12.16
CA TYR A 116 0.23 -10.11 11.07
C TYR A 116 0.44 -11.61 11.18
N ALA A 117 0.65 -12.13 12.38
CA ALA A 117 0.74 -13.57 12.61
C ALA A 117 -0.58 -14.27 12.24
N LEU A 118 -1.73 -13.76 12.71
CA LEU A 118 -3.06 -14.27 12.36
C LEU A 118 -3.33 -14.23 10.84
N LYS A 119 -2.89 -13.17 10.16
CA LYS A 119 -2.95 -13.06 8.69
C LYS A 119 -2.13 -14.17 8.03
N ASN A 120 -0.87 -14.33 8.42
CA ASN A 120 0.01 -15.33 7.82
C ASN A 120 -0.52 -16.76 8.02
N MET A 121 -1.17 -17.00 9.15
CA MET A 121 -1.88 -18.25 9.45
C MET A 121 -3.20 -18.42 8.69
N LYS A 122 -3.68 -17.38 7.99
CA LYS A 122 -5.03 -17.35 7.38
C LYS A 122 -6.15 -17.64 8.38
N SER A 123 -6.01 -17.13 9.60
CA SER A 123 -7.02 -17.28 10.67
C SER A 123 -8.38 -16.77 10.21
N GLY A 124 -9.42 -17.62 10.35
CA GLY A 124 -10.81 -17.25 10.07
C GLY A 124 -11.36 -16.18 11.03
N LYS A 125 -10.66 -15.94 12.15
CA LYS A 125 -11.03 -14.96 13.18
C LYS A 125 -10.43 -13.57 12.97
N LEU A 126 -9.48 -13.42 12.03
CA LEU A 126 -8.85 -12.12 11.76
C LEU A 126 -9.87 -11.04 11.39
N ARG A 127 -10.82 -11.38 10.50
CA ARG A 127 -11.86 -10.43 10.08
C ARG A 127 -12.71 -9.98 11.26
N GLU A 128 -13.14 -10.92 12.11
CA GLU A 128 -13.96 -10.65 13.31
C GLU A 128 -13.30 -9.59 14.20
N ILE A 129 -12.01 -9.78 14.53
CA ILE A 129 -11.24 -8.84 15.36
C ILE A 129 -11.16 -7.45 14.72
N ILE A 130 -10.89 -7.39 13.41
CA ILE A 130 -10.77 -6.11 12.71
C ILE A 130 -12.11 -5.37 12.73
N MET A 131 -13.22 -6.07 12.48
CA MET A 131 -14.55 -5.47 12.49
C MET A 131 -14.97 -5.03 13.89
N GLU A 132 -14.67 -5.83 14.93
CA GLU A 132 -14.89 -5.45 16.32
C GLU A 132 -14.17 -4.13 16.67
N GLU A 133 -12.88 -4.03 16.32
CA GLU A 133 -12.09 -2.82 16.61
C GLU A 133 -12.61 -1.59 15.85
N LEU A 134 -12.93 -1.74 14.56
CA LEU A 134 -13.44 -0.65 13.73
C LEU A 134 -14.87 -0.20 14.10
N SER A 135 -15.65 -1.08 14.74
CA SER A 135 -17.03 -0.80 15.12
C SER A 135 -17.17 -0.09 16.47
N LYS A 136 -16.08 0.05 17.24
CA LYS A 136 -16.09 0.70 18.55
C LYS A 136 -16.56 2.16 18.43
N PRO A 137 -17.36 2.66 19.40
CA PRO A 137 -17.77 4.07 19.42
C PRO A 137 -16.57 5.02 19.50
N GLU A 138 -15.57 4.65 20.29
CA GLU A 138 -14.31 5.37 20.44
C GLU A 138 -13.22 4.66 19.65
N LEU A 139 -12.75 5.32 18.59
CA LEU A 139 -11.74 4.77 17.70
C LEU A 139 -10.34 4.97 18.29
N ASP A 140 -9.64 3.86 18.55
CA ASP A 140 -8.20 3.92 18.82
C ASP A 140 -7.43 4.07 17.51
N PHE A 141 -7.14 5.32 17.14
CA PHE A 141 -6.40 5.61 15.91
C PHE A 141 -5.00 4.98 15.85
N LYS A 142 -4.37 4.63 16.98
CA LYS A 142 -3.10 3.89 16.96
C LYS A 142 -3.32 2.46 16.49
N LYS A 143 -4.36 1.79 16.98
CA LYS A 143 -4.77 0.47 16.49
C LYS A 143 -5.22 0.51 15.04
N ILE A 144 -6.01 1.51 14.64
CA ILE A 144 -6.39 1.69 13.23
C ILE A 144 -5.17 1.89 12.35
N ASN A 145 -4.19 2.69 12.78
CA ASN A 145 -2.94 2.85 12.06
C ASN A 145 -2.18 1.52 11.93
N ALA A 146 -2.14 0.71 12.98
CA ALA A 146 -1.55 -0.64 12.93
C ALA A 146 -2.26 -1.56 11.91
N LEU A 147 -3.57 -1.40 11.73
CA LEU A 147 -4.37 -2.14 10.75
C LEU A 147 -4.09 -1.73 9.30
N THR A 148 -3.66 -0.49 9.04
CA THR A 148 -3.50 0.04 7.66
C THR A 148 -2.61 -0.82 6.77
N ALA A 149 -1.59 -1.44 7.35
CA ALA A 149 -0.66 -2.24 6.59
C ALA A 149 -1.25 -3.61 6.18
N LEU A 150 -2.29 -4.08 6.87
CA LEU A 150 -3.14 -5.19 6.44
C LEU A 150 -4.12 -4.75 5.35
N PHE A 151 -4.64 -3.52 5.44
CA PHE A 151 -5.58 -2.96 4.48
C PHE A 151 -4.94 -2.69 3.11
N ARG A 152 -3.65 -2.36 3.08
CA ARG A 152 -2.92 -2.06 1.83
C ARG A 152 -2.77 -3.27 0.90
N ASP A 153 -2.85 -4.45 1.47
CA ASP A 153 -2.65 -5.70 0.76
C ASP A 153 -3.99 -6.27 0.33
N SER A 154 -4.34 -5.99 -0.93
CA SER A 154 -5.63 -6.33 -1.54
C SER A 154 -5.85 -7.84 -1.64
N SER A 155 -4.84 -8.69 -1.42
CA SER A 155 -5.05 -10.15 -1.36
C SER A 155 -5.75 -10.61 -0.09
N ASN A 156 -5.85 -9.75 0.94
CA ASN A 156 -6.36 -10.17 2.24
C ASN A 156 -7.89 -10.31 2.27
N ASN A 157 -8.62 -9.75 1.28
CA ASN A 157 -10.09 -9.81 1.18
C ASN A 157 -10.82 -9.64 2.54
N ILE A 158 -10.27 -8.79 3.44
CA ILE A 158 -10.80 -8.62 4.80
C ILE A 158 -12.18 -7.96 4.74
N PHE A 159 -12.32 -6.99 3.85
CA PHE A 159 -13.52 -6.20 3.70
C PHE A 159 -14.35 -6.67 2.52
N GLN A 160 -15.65 -6.56 2.70
CA GLN A 160 -16.67 -6.86 1.70
C GLN A 160 -17.49 -5.61 1.41
N LYS A 161 -18.32 -5.66 0.38
CA LYS A 161 -19.11 -4.50 -0.06
C LYS A 161 -20.05 -3.99 1.03
N GLU A 162 -20.55 -4.89 1.87
CA GLU A 162 -21.44 -4.63 3.01
C GLU A 162 -20.75 -3.82 4.12
N ASP A 163 -19.41 -3.76 4.13
CA ASP A 163 -18.62 -3.02 5.12
C ASP A 163 -18.43 -1.53 4.73
N ILE A 164 -18.87 -1.12 3.53
CA ILE A 164 -18.74 0.28 3.06
C ILE A 164 -19.35 1.28 4.06
N PRO A 165 -20.57 1.09 4.62
CA PRO A 165 -21.14 2.03 5.59
C PRO A 165 -20.27 2.24 6.83
N LEU A 166 -19.57 1.19 7.30
CA LEU A 166 -18.62 1.30 8.39
C LEU A 166 -17.43 2.20 7.99
N MET A 167 -16.87 1.98 6.79
CA MET A 167 -15.77 2.82 6.28
C MET A 167 -16.18 4.28 6.09
N GLU A 168 -17.41 4.55 5.64
CA GLU A 168 -17.94 5.91 5.55
C GLU A 168 -18.08 6.58 6.92
N LYS A 169 -18.54 5.83 7.94
CA LYS A 169 -18.58 6.31 9.33
C LYS A 169 -17.18 6.66 9.82
N LEU A 170 -16.19 5.77 9.60
CA LEU A 170 -14.79 6.01 9.96
C LEU A 170 -14.24 7.25 9.25
N LEU A 171 -14.48 7.40 7.95
CA LEU A 171 -14.07 8.57 7.16
C LEU A 171 -14.63 9.89 7.71
N SER A 172 -15.87 9.85 8.20
CA SER A 172 -16.56 11.01 8.77
C SER A 172 -16.01 11.39 10.15
N GLY A 173 -15.48 10.42 10.90
CA GLY A 173 -14.84 10.65 12.20
C GLY A 173 -13.38 11.11 12.14
N LEU A 174 -12.74 11.06 10.96
CA LEU A 174 -11.38 11.56 10.77
C LEU A 174 -11.37 13.09 10.74
N ASP A 175 -10.39 13.71 11.41
CA ASP A 175 -10.17 15.16 11.34
C ASP A 175 -10.17 15.65 9.88
N LYS A 176 -10.90 16.74 9.64
CA LYS A 176 -11.18 17.30 8.32
C LYS A 176 -9.92 17.77 7.59
N THR A 177 -8.85 18.08 8.32
CA THR A 177 -7.55 18.44 7.76
C THR A 177 -6.87 17.21 7.11
N ALA A 178 -6.13 17.39 6.02
CA ALA A 178 -5.34 16.29 5.43
C ALA A 178 -3.93 16.19 6.05
N SER A 179 -3.74 16.80 7.22
CA SER A 179 -2.46 16.77 7.93
C SER A 179 -2.33 15.50 8.78
N GLY A 180 -1.10 14.99 8.92
CA GLY A 180 -0.78 13.85 9.78
C GLY A 180 -1.47 12.52 9.41
N ASN A 181 -1.78 11.73 10.44
CA ASN A 181 -2.32 10.37 10.29
C ASN A 181 -3.73 10.34 9.68
N SER A 182 -4.54 11.39 9.89
CA SER A 182 -5.92 11.47 9.39
C SER A 182 -5.99 11.53 7.86
N GLY A 183 -5.09 12.29 7.22
CA GLY A 183 -5.01 12.35 5.76
C GLY A 183 -4.62 11.01 5.14
N TYR A 184 -3.69 10.29 5.78
CA TYR A 184 -3.25 8.97 5.34
C TYR A 184 -4.38 7.93 5.44
N LEU A 185 -5.04 7.83 6.60
CA LEU A 185 -6.17 6.93 6.82
C LEU A 185 -7.32 7.20 5.84
N ARG A 186 -7.64 8.47 5.60
CA ARG A 186 -8.65 8.87 4.63
C ARG A 186 -8.36 8.32 3.23
N SER A 187 -7.11 8.44 2.79
CA SER A 187 -6.72 7.96 1.48
C SER A 187 -6.82 6.43 1.36
N ILE A 188 -6.54 5.70 2.44
CA ILE A 188 -6.68 4.24 2.49
C ILE A 188 -8.15 3.83 2.41
N PHE A 189 -9.02 4.42 3.24
CA PHE A 189 -10.44 4.06 3.22
C PHE A 189 -11.10 4.42 1.89
N ILE A 190 -10.79 5.58 1.31
CA ILE A 190 -11.28 5.92 -0.04
C ILE A 190 -10.80 4.91 -1.07
N ARG A 191 -9.52 4.53 -1.05
CA ARG A 191 -8.98 3.49 -1.94
C ARG A 191 -9.73 2.18 -1.77
N MET A 192 -9.93 1.71 -0.54
CA MET A 192 -10.63 0.45 -0.27
C MET A 192 -12.08 0.50 -0.75
N ILE A 193 -12.78 1.61 -0.53
CA ILE A 193 -14.14 1.78 -1.06
C ILE A 193 -14.10 1.76 -2.59
N CYS A 194 -13.11 2.36 -3.26
CA CYS A 194 -12.97 2.22 -4.72
C CYS A 194 -12.76 0.75 -5.15
N GLU A 195 -12.02 -0.06 -4.38
CA GLU A 195 -11.81 -1.48 -4.67
C GLU A 195 -13.10 -2.31 -4.50
N LEU A 196 -14.00 -1.91 -3.59
CA LEU A 196 -15.25 -2.62 -3.29
C LEU A 196 -16.46 -2.12 -4.09
N ASP A 197 -16.52 -0.81 -4.33
CA ASP A 197 -17.54 -0.11 -5.11
C ASP A 197 -16.91 1.14 -5.74
N GLU A 198 -16.43 0.99 -6.98
CA GLU A 198 -15.78 2.07 -7.73
C GLU A 198 -16.63 3.34 -7.77
N LYS A 199 -17.94 3.22 -8.03
CA LYS A 199 -18.83 4.38 -8.16
C LYS A 199 -18.84 5.18 -6.86
N LYS A 200 -19.04 4.51 -5.74
CA LYS A 200 -19.11 5.15 -4.42
C LYS A 200 -17.76 5.72 -3.99
N GLY A 201 -16.67 4.98 -4.19
CA GLY A 201 -15.33 5.44 -3.84
C GLY A 201 -14.92 6.68 -4.62
N VAL A 202 -15.21 6.70 -5.93
CA VAL A 202 -14.97 7.85 -6.81
C VAL A 202 -15.82 9.05 -6.42
N GLU A 203 -17.09 8.85 -6.03
CA GLU A 203 -17.95 9.92 -5.53
C GLU A 203 -17.36 10.58 -4.28
N LEU A 204 -16.94 9.78 -3.29
CA LEU A 204 -16.33 10.27 -2.05
C LEU A 204 -15.01 11.00 -2.31
N LEU A 205 -14.16 10.45 -3.19
CA LEU A 205 -12.92 11.09 -3.59
C LEU A 205 -13.17 12.45 -4.26
N CYS A 206 -14.06 12.49 -5.26
CA CYS A 206 -14.40 13.70 -6.00
C CYS A 206 -14.96 14.78 -5.07
N LYS A 207 -15.87 14.41 -4.16
CA LYS A 207 -16.37 15.33 -3.14
C LYS A 207 -15.22 15.93 -2.34
N LYS A 208 -14.29 15.11 -1.83
CA LYS A 208 -13.17 15.61 -1.03
C LYS A 208 -12.19 16.46 -1.83
N LEU A 209 -11.91 16.10 -3.08
CA LEU A 209 -11.08 16.89 -4.00
C LEU A 209 -11.67 18.29 -4.23
N SER A 210 -12.99 18.40 -4.38
CA SER A 210 -13.69 19.67 -4.54
C SER A 210 -13.74 20.51 -3.26
N GLU A 211 -13.78 19.88 -2.08
CA GLU A 211 -13.80 20.56 -0.78
C GLU A 211 -12.44 21.15 -0.38
N THR A 212 -11.32 20.55 -0.81
CA THR A 212 -9.99 21.08 -0.48
C THR A 212 -9.52 22.12 -1.50
N SER A 213 -9.10 23.28 -1.02
CA SER A 213 -8.44 24.30 -1.84
C SER A 213 -6.92 24.09 -1.92
N ILE A 214 -6.35 23.18 -1.13
CA ILE A 214 -4.90 23.01 -0.99
C ILE A 214 -4.39 22.00 -2.04
N PRO A 215 -3.57 22.43 -3.03
CA PRO A 215 -3.15 21.54 -4.12
C PRO A 215 -2.36 20.30 -3.67
N GLU A 216 -1.55 20.43 -2.62
CA GLU A 216 -0.77 19.29 -2.09
C GLU A 216 -1.67 18.26 -1.41
N GLU A 217 -2.80 18.67 -0.80
CA GLU A 217 -3.78 17.72 -0.25
C GLU A 217 -4.46 16.94 -1.37
N LYS A 218 -4.86 17.60 -2.46
CA LYS A 218 -5.39 16.92 -3.66
C LYS A 218 -4.42 15.89 -4.20
N ARG A 219 -3.13 16.26 -4.32
CA ARG A 219 -2.07 15.33 -4.73
C ARG A 219 -1.98 14.13 -3.80
N LYS A 220 -1.97 14.33 -2.49
CA LYS A 220 -1.89 13.25 -1.49
C LYS A 220 -3.09 12.30 -1.57
N LEU A 221 -4.31 12.83 -1.75
CA LEU A 221 -5.52 12.03 -1.93
C LEU A 221 -5.41 11.10 -3.15
N ILE A 222 -4.98 11.64 -4.30
CA ILE A 222 -4.81 10.86 -5.54
C ILE A 222 -3.65 9.87 -5.39
N SER A 223 -2.56 10.27 -4.74
CA SER A 223 -1.42 9.40 -4.48
C SER A 223 -1.81 8.19 -3.64
N GLY A 224 -2.68 8.38 -2.65
CA GLY A 224 -3.11 7.32 -1.73
C GLY A 224 -4.02 6.26 -2.35
N LEU A 225 -4.56 6.48 -3.56
CA LEU A 225 -5.22 5.45 -4.35
C LEU A 225 -4.28 4.28 -4.70
N GLY A 226 -2.96 4.51 -4.66
CA GLY A 226 -1.96 3.48 -4.95
C GLY A 226 -1.83 3.14 -6.43
N GLN A 227 -0.77 2.41 -6.79
CA GLN A 227 -0.44 2.09 -8.18
C GLN A 227 -1.27 0.93 -8.76
N LYS A 228 -1.84 0.08 -7.91
CA LYS A 228 -2.55 -1.15 -8.33
C LYS A 228 -4.05 -0.98 -8.46
N LEU A 229 -4.61 0.18 -8.11
CA LEU A 229 -6.03 0.44 -8.22
C LEU A 229 -6.40 0.64 -9.70
N SER A 230 -7.21 -0.27 -10.22
CA SER A 230 -7.79 -0.15 -11.56
C SER A 230 -9.14 0.55 -11.45
N LEU A 231 -9.27 1.73 -12.07
CA LEU A 231 -10.53 2.46 -12.20
C LEU A 231 -10.88 2.60 -13.68
N SER A 232 -12.17 2.65 -14.00
CA SER A 232 -12.65 2.91 -15.35
C SER A 232 -12.22 4.29 -15.87
N VAL A 233 -12.24 4.44 -17.19
CA VAL A 233 -11.91 5.72 -17.86
C VAL A 233 -12.84 6.83 -17.36
N VAL A 234 -14.14 6.53 -17.26
CA VAL A 234 -15.17 7.48 -16.79
C VAL A 234 -14.87 7.96 -15.37
N SER A 235 -14.38 7.07 -14.51
CA SER A 235 -13.97 7.44 -13.15
C SER A 235 -12.75 8.36 -13.14
N TRP A 236 -11.74 8.09 -13.95
CA TRP A 236 -10.60 9.01 -14.08
C TRP A 236 -10.98 10.36 -14.66
N GLU A 237 -11.94 10.42 -15.59
CA GLU A 237 -12.48 11.69 -16.10
C GLU A 237 -13.16 12.49 -14.99
N LYS A 238 -14.00 11.84 -14.16
CA LYS A 238 -14.65 12.47 -13.00
C LYS A 238 -13.63 12.98 -11.99
N ILE A 239 -12.63 12.16 -11.65
CA ILE A 239 -11.55 12.55 -10.72
C ILE A 239 -10.79 13.75 -11.27
N THR A 240 -10.44 13.72 -12.56
CA THR A 240 -9.75 14.82 -13.25
C THR A 240 -10.55 16.11 -13.19
N ALA A 241 -11.85 16.05 -13.44
CA ALA A 241 -12.74 17.22 -13.36
C ALA A 241 -12.82 17.77 -11.92
N ALA A 242 -12.90 16.89 -10.90
CA ALA A 242 -12.98 17.29 -9.49
C ALA A 242 -11.70 17.94 -8.96
N VAL A 243 -10.53 17.67 -9.57
CA VAL A 243 -9.29 18.36 -9.21
C VAL A 243 -9.36 19.86 -9.53
N GLY A 244 -10.07 20.25 -10.59
CA GLY A 244 -10.25 21.65 -11.00
C GLY A 244 -9.11 22.20 -11.87
N SER A 245 -8.88 23.51 -11.77
CA SER A 245 -7.94 24.29 -12.60
C SER A 245 -6.56 23.62 -12.72
N PRO A 246 -6.07 23.32 -13.95
CA PRO A 246 -4.75 22.73 -14.15
C PRO A 246 -3.59 23.58 -13.62
N GLN A 247 -3.68 24.91 -13.71
CA GLN A 247 -2.63 25.84 -13.33
C GLN A 247 -2.25 25.68 -11.85
N ASP A 248 -3.26 25.56 -10.99
CA ASP A 248 -3.12 25.48 -9.54
C ASP A 248 -2.85 24.04 -9.07
N ASN A 249 -3.31 23.04 -9.84
CA ASN A 249 -3.34 21.65 -9.41
C ASN A 249 -2.43 20.73 -10.23
N ARG A 250 -1.40 21.27 -10.89
CA ARG A 250 -0.47 20.52 -11.77
C ARG A 250 0.06 19.24 -11.14
N LYS A 251 0.49 19.28 -9.88
CA LYS A 251 1.03 18.10 -9.19
C LYS A 251 -0.02 17.00 -8.99
N ALA A 252 -1.27 17.39 -8.70
CA ALA A 252 -2.38 16.46 -8.55
C ALA A 252 -2.73 15.82 -9.89
N LEU A 253 -2.81 16.62 -10.97
CA LEU A 253 -3.04 16.10 -12.33
C LEU A 253 -1.90 15.19 -12.81
N TYR A 254 -0.65 15.53 -12.51
CA TYR A 254 0.50 14.65 -12.76
C TYR A 254 0.35 13.31 -12.06
N GLU A 255 -0.11 13.31 -10.80
CA GLU A 255 -0.37 12.07 -10.07
C GLU A 255 -1.47 11.22 -10.74
N ILE A 256 -2.53 11.84 -11.27
CA ILE A 256 -3.55 11.12 -12.08
C ILE A 256 -2.89 10.47 -13.30
N VAL A 257 -2.05 11.20 -14.03
CA VAL A 257 -1.34 10.66 -15.20
C VAL A 257 -0.48 9.44 -14.81
N LEU A 258 0.23 9.51 -13.68
CA LEU A 258 1.02 8.37 -13.17
C LEU A 258 0.14 7.16 -12.85
N ARG A 259 -1.04 7.36 -12.25
CA ARG A 259 -1.96 6.26 -11.90
C ARG A 259 -2.59 5.63 -13.13
N MET A 260 -3.06 6.44 -14.08
CA MET A 260 -3.61 5.93 -15.35
C MET A 260 -2.56 5.17 -16.15
N ALA A 261 -1.32 5.67 -16.21
CA ALA A 261 -0.26 5.02 -16.96
C ALA A 261 0.13 3.65 -16.38
N ALA A 262 -0.01 3.47 -15.06
CA ALA A 262 0.31 2.22 -14.40
C ALA A 262 -0.64 1.07 -14.80
N SER A 263 -1.85 1.35 -15.29
CA SER A 263 -2.78 0.30 -15.76
C SER A 263 -2.39 -0.28 -17.12
N GLY A 264 -1.62 0.46 -17.94
CA GLY A 264 -1.32 0.07 -19.32
C GLY A 264 -2.55 0.06 -20.25
N ASP A 265 -3.68 0.60 -19.81
CA ASP A 265 -4.94 0.60 -20.55
C ASP A 265 -4.95 1.68 -21.64
N TRP A 266 -4.98 1.24 -22.91
CA TRP A 266 -4.98 2.12 -24.09
C TRP A 266 -6.19 3.04 -24.17
N ARG A 267 -7.28 2.73 -23.46
CA ARG A 267 -8.45 3.61 -23.37
C ARG A 267 -8.12 4.91 -22.63
N MET A 268 -7.11 4.91 -21.75
CA MET A 268 -6.66 6.10 -21.01
C MET A 268 -5.80 7.04 -21.84
N THR A 269 -5.24 6.59 -22.98
CA THR A 269 -4.24 7.36 -23.76
C THR A 269 -4.72 8.75 -24.14
N ASN A 270 -5.99 8.91 -24.53
CA ASN A 270 -6.54 10.22 -24.88
C ASN A 270 -6.55 11.18 -23.68
N LEU A 271 -6.97 10.69 -22.51
CA LEU A 271 -7.01 11.48 -21.28
C LEU A 271 -5.60 11.82 -20.79
N ILE A 272 -4.67 10.85 -20.86
CA ILE A 272 -3.24 11.04 -20.57
C ILE A 272 -2.66 12.16 -21.45
N ILE A 273 -2.80 12.08 -22.77
CA ILE A 273 -2.27 13.09 -23.70
C ILE A 273 -2.86 14.48 -23.40
N LYS A 274 -4.18 14.55 -23.18
CA LYS A 274 -4.86 15.80 -22.81
C LYS A 274 -4.26 16.41 -21.54
N LEU A 275 -4.08 15.61 -20.49
CA LEU A 275 -3.53 16.10 -19.22
C LEU A 275 -2.06 16.49 -19.32
N ILE A 276 -1.26 15.73 -20.07
CA ILE A 276 0.14 16.07 -20.36
C ILE A 276 0.20 17.47 -20.99
N ASN A 277 -0.60 17.73 -22.02
CA ASN A 277 -0.64 19.04 -22.67
C ASN A 277 -1.07 20.17 -21.72
N LEU A 278 -1.97 19.89 -20.76
CA LEU A 278 -2.42 20.87 -19.76
C LEU A 278 -1.39 21.14 -18.65
N THR A 279 -0.44 20.22 -18.44
CA THR A 279 0.50 20.26 -17.31
C THR A 279 1.93 20.58 -17.74
N LEU A 280 2.24 20.45 -19.03
CA LEU A 280 3.50 20.86 -19.64
C LEU A 280 3.63 22.40 -19.63
N LEU A 281 4.46 22.91 -18.72
CA LEU A 281 4.99 24.27 -18.76
C LEU A 281 6.52 24.21 -18.67
N PRO A 282 7.26 25.08 -19.39
CA PRO A 282 8.73 25.12 -19.31
C PRO A 282 9.20 25.65 -17.93
N PRO A 283 10.36 25.21 -17.37
CA PRO A 283 11.13 24.00 -17.64
C PRO A 283 11.47 23.28 -16.30
N LYS A 284 10.53 22.52 -15.72
CA LYS A 284 10.93 21.51 -14.73
C LYS A 284 11.20 20.20 -15.47
N LEU A 285 12.48 19.97 -15.81
CA LEU A 285 12.97 18.79 -16.55
C LEU A 285 12.37 17.47 -16.04
N SER A 286 12.17 17.35 -14.72
CA SER A 286 11.71 16.10 -14.10
C SER A 286 10.30 15.67 -14.50
N TYR A 287 9.35 16.58 -14.74
CA TYR A 287 8.02 16.18 -15.20
C TYR A 287 8.03 15.72 -16.65
N TYR A 288 8.78 16.46 -17.47
CA TYR A 288 8.93 16.19 -18.89
C TYR A 288 9.53 14.81 -19.16
N GLU A 289 10.64 14.46 -18.49
CA GLU A 289 11.24 13.12 -18.61
C GLU A 289 10.28 12.01 -18.20
N ASN A 290 9.47 12.25 -17.15
CA ASN A 290 8.50 11.28 -16.69
C ASN A 290 7.35 11.11 -17.69
N TYR A 291 6.87 12.18 -18.32
CA TYR A 291 5.87 12.08 -19.39
C TYR A 291 6.37 11.30 -20.60
N VAL A 292 7.63 11.53 -21.01
CA VAL A 292 8.27 10.73 -22.08
C VAL A 292 8.29 9.24 -21.70
N LYS A 293 8.75 8.91 -20.48
CA LYS A 293 8.78 7.53 -19.99
C LYS A 293 7.37 6.91 -19.91
N ILE A 294 6.37 7.67 -19.49
CA ILE A 294 4.97 7.24 -19.42
C ILE A 294 4.45 6.89 -20.82
N LEU A 295 4.54 7.83 -21.77
CA LEU A 295 4.05 7.60 -23.13
C LEU A 295 4.80 6.46 -23.84
N SER A 296 6.11 6.36 -23.61
CA SER A 296 6.95 5.26 -24.10
C SER A 296 6.47 3.89 -23.62
N ARG A 297 6.11 3.76 -22.33
CA ARG A 297 5.62 2.51 -21.73
C ARG A 297 4.23 2.11 -22.20
N LEU A 298 3.36 3.06 -22.54
CA LEU A 298 2.02 2.75 -23.05
C LEU A 298 2.06 1.92 -24.33
N LYS A 299 3.07 2.17 -25.19
CA LYS A 299 3.20 1.57 -26.52
C LYS A 299 1.89 1.65 -27.34
N ASP A 300 1.11 2.71 -27.13
CA ASP A 300 -0.12 2.96 -27.88
C ASP A 300 0.22 3.85 -29.10
N PRO A 301 -0.03 3.39 -30.35
CA PRO A 301 0.27 4.19 -31.54
C PRO A 301 -0.40 5.56 -31.54
N LYS A 302 -1.51 5.75 -30.83
CA LYS A 302 -2.17 7.06 -30.68
C LYS A 302 -1.29 8.10 -30.00
N ALA A 303 -0.35 7.68 -29.15
CA ALA A 303 0.59 8.57 -28.46
C ALA A 303 1.87 8.86 -29.27
N ALA A 304 2.08 8.23 -30.44
CA ALA A 304 3.30 8.35 -31.22
C ALA A 304 3.66 9.80 -31.56
N LYS A 305 2.70 10.59 -32.07
CA LYS A 305 2.92 11.99 -32.42
C LYS A 305 3.30 12.84 -31.21
N THR A 306 2.62 12.67 -30.09
CA THR A 306 2.90 13.40 -28.85
C THR A 306 4.26 13.00 -28.28
N LEU A 307 4.58 11.71 -28.25
CA LEU A 307 5.88 11.21 -27.78
C LEU A 307 7.02 11.74 -28.64
N LEU A 308 6.88 11.69 -29.98
CA LEU A 308 7.88 12.21 -30.91
C LEU A 308 8.07 13.72 -30.75
N SER A 309 6.98 14.48 -30.64
CA SER A 309 7.00 15.93 -30.39
C SER A 309 7.72 16.26 -29.08
N LEU A 310 7.47 15.47 -28.03
CA LEU A 310 8.16 15.64 -26.76
C LEU A 310 9.64 15.32 -26.93
N CYS A 311 10.04 14.13 -27.35
CA CYS A 311 11.44 13.72 -27.42
C CYS A 311 12.28 14.56 -28.40
N GLY A 312 11.65 15.10 -29.45
CA GLY A 312 12.36 15.68 -30.59
C GLY A 312 13.34 14.68 -31.22
N ASN A 313 14.48 15.17 -31.70
CA ASN A 313 15.61 14.35 -32.14
C ASN A 313 16.72 14.27 -31.07
N SER A 314 16.34 14.35 -29.79
CA SER A 314 17.30 14.39 -28.69
C SER A 314 17.80 12.98 -28.34
N GLN A 315 19.12 12.76 -28.42
CA GLN A 315 19.78 11.48 -28.16
C GLN A 315 19.37 10.77 -26.84
N PRO A 316 19.14 11.46 -25.71
CA PRO A 316 18.74 10.82 -24.45
C PRO A 316 17.44 10.03 -24.51
N TYR A 317 16.58 10.28 -25.51
CA TYR A 317 15.28 9.64 -25.64
C TYR A 317 15.18 8.61 -26.76
N ASN A 318 16.28 8.28 -27.45
CA ASN A 318 16.28 7.26 -28.51
C ASN A 318 15.66 5.94 -28.03
N SER A 319 16.01 5.48 -26.82
CA SER A 319 15.47 4.27 -26.21
C SER A 319 13.95 4.29 -25.98
N CYS A 320 13.35 5.49 -25.92
CA CYS A 320 11.90 5.65 -25.80
C CYS A 320 11.18 5.61 -27.16
N LEU A 321 11.89 5.98 -28.23
CA LEU A 321 11.39 6.03 -29.61
C LEU A 321 11.64 4.71 -30.36
N ASP A 322 12.70 3.98 -29.98
CA ASP A 322 13.05 2.69 -30.56
C ASP A 322 11.90 1.68 -30.40
N ASN A 323 11.54 1.07 -31.52
CA ASN A 323 10.45 0.09 -31.61
C ASN A 323 9.12 0.62 -31.01
N TYR A 324 8.84 1.93 -31.11
CA TYR A 324 7.56 2.48 -30.69
C TYR A 324 6.53 2.36 -31.82
N PRO A 325 5.34 1.77 -31.59
CA PRO A 325 4.31 1.68 -32.62
C PRO A 325 3.96 3.05 -33.18
N GLY A 326 4.13 3.23 -34.49
CA GLY A 326 3.85 4.50 -35.17
C GLY A 326 5.06 5.42 -35.35
N ILE A 327 6.25 5.04 -34.87
CA ILE A 327 7.51 5.77 -35.05
C ILE A 327 8.53 4.85 -35.72
N LYS A 328 9.25 5.36 -36.72
CA LYS A 328 10.37 4.68 -37.38
C LYS A 328 11.61 5.57 -37.41
N LYS A 329 12.77 4.94 -37.60
CA LYS A 329 14.03 5.64 -37.82
C LYS A 329 14.25 5.86 -39.32
N ASP A 330 14.52 7.10 -39.70
CA ASP A 330 14.85 7.52 -41.06
C ASP A 330 16.21 8.24 -41.02
N GLY A 331 17.26 7.51 -41.43
CA GLY A 331 18.65 7.92 -41.22
C GLY A 331 18.97 8.16 -39.74
N SER A 332 19.32 9.40 -39.40
CA SER A 332 19.64 9.81 -38.02
C SER A 332 18.45 10.38 -37.25
N LYS A 333 17.25 10.42 -37.83
CA LYS A 333 16.06 11.06 -37.24
C LYS A 333 14.97 10.04 -36.97
N TYR A 334 14.10 10.36 -36.02
CA TYR A 334 12.85 9.61 -35.81
C TYR A 334 11.71 10.37 -36.49
N VAL A 335 10.88 9.62 -37.21
CA VAL A 335 9.72 10.14 -37.94
C VAL A 335 8.52 9.25 -37.69
N LEU A 336 7.32 9.75 -37.95
CA LEU A 336 6.13 8.90 -37.96
C LEU A 336 6.23 7.89 -39.12
N VAL A 337 5.62 6.73 -38.93
CA VAL A 337 5.37 5.80 -40.05
C VAL A 337 4.43 6.45 -41.08
N ASP A 338 4.40 5.92 -42.30
CA ASP A 338 3.47 6.36 -43.34
C ASP A 338 1.99 6.16 -42.92
N ASP A 339 1.10 6.89 -43.60
CA ASP A 339 -0.32 6.92 -43.28
C ASP A 339 -0.99 5.54 -43.37
N GLU A 340 -0.57 4.70 -44.32
CA GLU A 340 -1.11 3.35 -44.48
C GLU A 340 -0.74 2.47 -43.28
N THR A 341 0.52 2.50 -42.86
CA THR A 341 0.99 1.80 -41.67
C THR A 341 0.31 2.33 -40.40
N MET A 342 0.18 3.66 -40.26
CA MET A 342 -0.51 4.27 -39.12
C MET A 342 -1.98 3.86 -39.08
N LYS A 343 -2.67 3.79 -40.23
CA LYS A 343 -4.04 3.32 -40.33
C LYS A 343 -4.20 1.90 -39.80
N LYS A 344 -3.35 0.96 -40.25
CA LYS A 344 -3.33 -0.44 -39.76
C LYS A 344 -3.08 -0.53 -38.25
N LEU A 345 -2.19 0.31 -37.71
CA LEU A 345 -1.94 0.38 -36.26
C LEU A 345 -3.16 0.89 -35.49
N MET A 346 -3.88 1.88 -36.05
CA MET A 346 -5.09 2.42 -35.44
C MET A 346 -6.28 1.45 -35.49
N GLU A 347 -6.38 0.62 -36.54
CA GLU A 347 -7.36 -0.48 -36.61
C GLU A 347 -7.10 -1.52 -35.51
N LYS A 348 -5.86 -2.01 -35.38
CA LYS A 348 -5.46 -2.91 -34.28
C LYS A 348 -5.70 -2.32 -32.89
N ARG A 349 -5.51 -1.00 -32.76
CA ARG A 349 -5.83 -0.28 -31.52
C ARG A 349 -7.32 -0.31 -31.22
N ALA A 350 -8.18 -0.13 -32.22
CA ALA A 350 -9.62 -0.18 -32.05
C ALA A 350 -10.07 -1.59 -31.59
N GLU A 351 -9.57 -2.64 -32.24
CA GLU A 351 -9.82 -4.04 -31.86
C GLU A 351 -9.42 -4.31 -30.40
N LYS A 352 -8.23 -3.86 -29.97
CA LYS A 352 -7.79 -4.03 -28.58
C LYS A 352 -8.69 -3.29 -27.59
N ILE A 353 -9.16 -2.09 -27.94
CA ILE A 353 -10.08 -1.34 -27.09
C ILE A 353 -11.43 -2.04 -26.97
N GLU A 354 -11.95 -2.57 -28.07
CA GLU A 354 -13.18 -3.35 -28.07
C GLU A 354 -13.05 -4.58 -27.16
N TYR A 355 -11.97 -5.34 -27.31
CA TYR A 355 -11.64 -6.47 -26.43
C TYR A 355 -11.59 -6.08 -24.94
N LEU A 356 -10.96 -4.95 -24.59
CA LEU A 356 -10.92 -4.46 -23.22
C LEU A 356 -12.31 -4.09 -22.69
N ASN A 357 -13.16 -3.50 -23.54
CA ASN A 357 -14.55 -3.18 -23.17
C ASN A 357 -15.39 -4.46 -22.95
N GLU A 358 -15.17 -5.52 -23.73
CA GLU A 358 -15.81 -6.81 -23.52
C GLU A 358 -15.40 -7.47 -22.20
N ILE A 359 -14.12 -7.40 -21.83
CA ILE A 359 -13.64 -7.91 -20.54
C ILE A 359 -14.37 -7.22 -19.39
N ASP A 360 -14.52 -5.90 -19.45
CA ASP A 360 -15.17 -5.15 -18.38
C ASP A 360 -16.66 -5.49 -18.27
N LYS A 361 -17.35 -5.68 -19.41
CA LYS A 361 -18.75 -6.17 -19.41
C LYS A 361 -18.88 -7.53 -18.72
N LYS A 362 -17.90 -8.43 -18.90
CA LYS A 362 -17.90 -9.75 -18.26
C LYS A 362 -17.59 -9.72 -16.76
N LYS A 363 -16.92 -8.67 -16.26
CA LYS A 363 -16.62 -8.49 -14.83
C LYS A 363 -17.75 -7.81 -14.05
N GLY A 364 -18.64 -7.10 -14.74
CA GLY A 364 -19.79 -6.41 -14.15
C GLY A 364 -21.07 -7.26 -14.05
N ASN A 365 -21.05 -8.47 -14.62
CA ASN A 365 -22.04 -9.54 -14.44
C ASN A 365 -21.46 -10.61 -13.52
#